data_AF-A0A3A7M9F4-F1
#
_entry.id   AF-A0A3A7M9F4-F1
#
_cell.length_a   1.000
_cell.length_b   1.000
_cell.length_c   1.000
_cell.angle_alpha   90.00
_cell.angle_beta   90.00
_cell.angle_gamma   90.00
#
_symmetry.space_group_name_H-M   'P 1'
#
loop_
_entity.id
_entity.type
_entity.pdbx_description
1 polymer ?
#
loop_
_entity_poly.entity_id
_entity_poly.type
_entity_poly.pdbx_seq_one_letter_code
_entity_poly.pdbx_strand_id
1 'polypeptide(L)'
;MSELIKVFKYDADGIFERDDLIVLEKGEKVPDGYTLIAPPVPSVNPVFNVKTQKWSAGEDASVMDPPPLSEIEKLTQDYADLMLYVAEVEQKTEQTQQDNANLLLSLAEAGVL
;
A
#
# COMPACT_ATOMS: atom_id res chain seq x y z
N MET A 1 27.48 20.50 -31.19
CA MET A 1 26.62 19.59 -30.42
C MET A 1 26.86 19.92 -28.96
N SER A 2 25.93 20.60 -28.30
CA SER A 2 26.02 20.87 -26.87
C SER A 2 25.83 19.55 -26.11
N GLU A 3 26.78 19.16 -25.27
CA GLU A 3 26.61 18.03 -24.35
C GLU A 3 25.78 18.52 -23.15
N LEU A 4 24.62 17.91 -22.95
CA LEU A 4 23.68 18.20 -21.88
C LEU A 4 23.99 17.32 -20.67
N ILE A 5 24.22 17.92 -19.50
CA ILE A 5 24.53 17.21 -18.26
C ILE A 5 23.33 17.28 -17.31
N LYS A 6 22.94 16.13 -16.75
CA LYS A 6 21.90 16.07 -15.71
C LYS A 6 22.50 16.46 -14.36
N VAL A 7 21.87 17.39 -13.67
CA VAL A 7 22.18 17.69 -12.26
C VAL A 7 20.96 17.41 -11.39
N PHE A 8 21.23 17.09 -10.13
CA PHE A 8 20.28 16.69 -9.11
C PHE A 8 20.23 17.79 -8.04
N LYS A 9 19.03 18.28 -7.75
CA LYS A 9 18.82 19.32 -6.74
C LYS A 9 18.66 18.70 -5.36
N TYR A 10 19.20 19.36 -4.35
CA TYR A 10 18.98 19.04 -2.93
C TYR A 10 18.59 20.30 -2.15
N ASP A 11 17.77 20.13 -1.11
CA ASP A 11 17.31 21.25 -0.27
C ASP A 11 18.39 21.74 0.73
N ALA A 12 18.03 22.67 1.61
CA ALA A 12 18.93 23.20 2.64
C ALA A 12 19.41 22.15 3.66
N ASP A 13 18.64 21.08 3.85
CA ASP A 13 18.94 19.92 4.70
C ASP A 13 19.68 18.80 3.92
N GLY A 14 19.92 19.01 2.63
CA GLY A 14 20.59 18.06 1.74
C GLY A 14 19.66 16.99 1.16
N ILE A 15 18.35 17.07 1.38
CA ILE A 15 17.40 16.05 0.92
C ILE A 15 17.21 16.16 -0.60
N PHE A 16 17.25 15.03 -1.31
CA PHE A 16 17.04 15.00 -2.76
C PHE A 16 15.64 15.48 -3.15
N GLU A 17 15.56 16.54 -3.97
CA GLU A 17 14.32 17.01 -4.56
C GLU A 17 14.12 16.35 -5.94
N ARG A 18 13.09 15.49 -6.05
CA ARG A 18 12.80 14.70 -7.26
C ARG A 18 12.29 15.54 -8.44
N ASP A 19 11.71 16.71 -8.17
CA ASP A 19 10.93 17.45 -9.16
C ASP A 19 11.75 18.48 -9.98
N ASP A 20 12.99 18.78 -9.57
CA ASP A 20 13.80 19.86 -10.17
C ASP A 20 15.12 19.37 -10.79
N LEU A 21 15.04 18.33 -11.62
CA LEU A 21 16.16 17.92 -12.47
C LEU A 21 16.42 18.99 -13.55
N ILE A 22 17.44 19.82 -13.37
CA ILE A 22 17.88 20.75 -14.41
C ILE A 22 18.94 20.12 -15.31
N VAL A 23 18.96 20.53 -16.57
CA VAL A 23 19.93 20.08 -17.57
C VAL A 23 20.81 21.27 -17.93
N LEU A 24 22.11 21.18 -17.65
CA LEU A 24 23.08 22.25 -17.90
C LEU A 24 23.95 21.94 -19.13
N GLU A 25 24.44 22.96 -19.83
CA GLU A 25 25.43 22.77 -20.89
C GLU A 25 26.82 22.46 -20.29
N LYS A 26 27.53 21.51 -20.88
CA LYS A 26 28.86 21.09 -20.44
C LYS A 26 29.85 22.26 -20.43
N GLY A 27 30.21 22.71 -19.23
CA GLY A 27 31.13 23.83 -18.98
C GLY A 27 30.56 24.90 -18.07
N GLU A 28 29.25 24.85 -17.78
CA GLU A 28 28.60 25.75 -16.85
C GLU A 28 28.87 25.36 -15.39
N LYS A 29 29.01 26.36 -14.50
CA LYS A 29 29.22 26.10 -13.07
C LYS A 29 27.92 25.57 -12.47
N VAL A 30 28.00 24.43 -11.79
CA VAL A 30 26.88 23.87 -11.03
C VAL A 30 26.50 24.88 -9.92
N PRO A 31 25.25 25.37 -9.88
CA PRO A 31 24.80 26.28 -8.82
C PRO A 31 24.80 25.61 -7.45
N ASP A 32 24.90 26.40 -6.39
CA ASP A 32 24.77 25.91 -5.01
C ASP A 32 23.38 25.26 -4.82
N GLY A 33 23.33 24.11 -4.15
CA GLY A 33 22.11 23.28 -4.04
C GLY A 33 21.93 22.25 -5.16
N TYR A 34 22.88 22.13 -6.08
CA TYR A 34 22.88 21.12 -7.14
C TYR A 34 24.12 20.23 -7.10
N THR A 35 23.97 18.98 -7.54
CA THR A 35 25.06 18.00 -7.64
C THR A 35 24.99 17.24 -8.96
N LEU A 36 26.14 16.84 -9.48
CA LEU A 36 26.25 16.00 -10.68
C LEU A 36 26.09 14.50 -10.36
N ILE A 37 26.05 14.16 -9.07
CA ILE A 37 26.06 12.78 -8.59
C ILE A 37 24.62 12.31 -8.47
N ALA A 38 24.30 11.19 -9.13
CA ALA A 38 22.97 10.61 -9.04
C ALA A 38 22.72 10.01 -7.64
N PRO A 39 21.55 10.22 -7.05
CA PRO A 39 21.15 9.52 -5.83
C PRO A 39 20.98 8.02 -6.09
N PRO A 40 21.17 7.18 -5.05
CA PRO A 40 20.86 5.76 -5.15
C PRO A 40 19.37 5.55 -5.44
N VAL A 41 19.08 4.58 -6.32
CA VAL A 41 17.73 4.11 -6.65
C VAL A 41 17.75 2.59 -6.53
N PRO A 42 16.80 1.95 -5.83
CA PRO A 42 15.62 2.53 -5.17
C PRO A 42 15.94 3.09 -3.77
N SER A 43 15.70 4.39 -3.56
CA SER A 43 15.80 5.02 -2.23
C SER A 43 14.73 6.10 -2.05
N VAL A 44 14.18 6.18 -0.84
CA VAL A 44 13.30 7.25 -0.36
C VAL A 44 14.16 8.27 0.38
N ASN A 45 14.00 9.54 0.02
CA ASN A 45 14.65 10.71 0.64
C ASN A 45 16.17 10.56 0.89
N PRO A 46 16.98 10.22 -0.13
CA PRO A 46 18.43 10.22 0.05
C PRO A 46 18.94 11.63 0.34
N VAL A 47 19.87 11.77 1.28
CA VAL A 47 20.49 13.03 1.70
C VAL A 47 21.89 13.16 1.11
N PHE A 48 22.19 14.27 0.45
CA PHE A 48 23.49 14.57 -0.13
C PHE A 48 24.44 15.14 0.92
N ASN A 49 25.56 14.46 1.13
CA ASN A 49 26.62 14.96 1.99
C ASN A 49 27.64 15.75 1.15
N VAL A 50 27.62 17.08 1.27
CA VAL A 50 28.51 17.99 0.54
C VAL A 50 30.00 17.75 0.85
N LYS A 51 30.33 17.30 2.07
CA LYS A 51 31.73 17.06 2.50
C LYS A 51 32.32 15.81 1.86
N THR A 52 31.52 14.75 1.76
CA THR A 52 31.96 13.47 1.18
C THR A 52 31.58 13.32 -0.28
N GLN A 53 30.83 14.28 -0.83
CA GLN A 53 30.21 14.23 -2.16
C GLN A 53 29.50 12.90 -2.43
N LYS A 54 28.72 12.43 -1.45
CA LYS A 54 28.00 11.15 -1.55
C LYS A 54 26.60 11.28 -0.99
N TRP A 55 25.67 10.58 -1.62
CA TRP A 55 24.33 10.38 -1.10
C TRP A 55 24.33 9.34 0.03
N SER A 56 23.50 9.56 1.05
CA SER A 56 23.12 8.53 2.00
C SER A 56 22.36 7.40 1.28
N ALA A 57 22.36 6.19 1.85
CA ALA A 57 21.58 5.07 1.34
C ALA A 57 20.06 5.33 1.28
N GLY A 58 19.57 6.35 2.02
CA GLY A 58 18.15 6.63 2.15
C GLY A 58 17.42 5.45 2.81
N GLU A 59 16.09 5.51 2.85
CA GLU A 59 15.28 4.34 3.17
C GLU A 59 15.04 3.53 1.90
N ASP A 60 15.04 2.19 2.00
CA ASP A 60 14.72 1.34 0.85
C ASP A 60 13.24 1.54 0.49
N ALA A 61 12.97 1.97 -0.75
CA ALA A 61 11.61 2.16 -1.23
C ALA A 61 10.80 0.84 -1.27
N SER A 62 11.48 -0.30 -1.21
CA SER A 62 10.87 -1.63 -1.10
C SER A 62 10.26 -1.90 0.29
N VAL A 63 10.59 -1.09 1.31
CA VAL A 63 10.07 -1.21 2.69
C VAL A 63 8.88 -0.26 2.91
N MET A 64 8.32 0.33 1.85
CA MET A 64 7.02 0.99 1.99
C MET A 64 5.97 -0.08 2.28
N ASP A 65 5.66 -0.26 3.56
CA ASP A 65 4.54 -1.08 3.99
C ASP A 65 3.28 -0.62 3.22
N PRO A 66 2.47 -1.56 2.69
CA PRO A 66 1.21 -1.17 2.07
C PRO A 66 0.41 -0.35 3.09
N PRO A 67 -0.25 0.74 2.63
CA PRO A 67 -0.98 1.59 3.55
C PRO A 67 -1.98 0.74 4.34
N PRO A 68 -2.12 0.96 5.66
CA PRO A 68 -3.10 0.24 6.44
C PRO A 68 -4.49 0.45 5.82
N LEU A 69 -5.28 -0.63 5.75
CA LEU A 69 -6.64 -0.57 5.23
C LEU A 69 -7.39 0.61 5.85
N SER A 70 -8.02 1.42 4.99
CA SER A 70 -8.87 2.51 5.42
C SER A 70 -10.03 1.98 6.26
N GLU A 71 -10.62 2.85 7.10
CA GLU A 71 -11.77 2.48 7.92
C GLU A 71 -12.95 1.96 7.08
N ILE A 72 -13.09 2.46 5.84
CA ILE A 72 -14.13 2.04 4.90
C ILE A 72 -13.89 0.60 4.40
N GLU A 73 -12.65 0.25 4.10
CA GLU A 73 -12.30 -1.10 3.65
C GLU A 73 -12.51 -2.13 4.77
N LYS A 74 -12.15 -1.78 6.00
CA LYS A 74 -12.44 -2.61 7.18
C LYS A 74 -13.93 -2.80 7.40
N LEU A 75 -14.71 -1.71 7.32
CA LEU A 75 -16.16 -1.77 7.46
C LEU A 75 -16.81 -2.64 6.37
N THR A 76 -16.29 -2.60 5.14
CA THR A 76 -16.77 -3.44 4.03
C THR A 76 -16.50 -4.92 4.30
N GLN A 77 -15.33 -5.25 4.84
CA GLN A 77 -14.99 -6.61 5.23
C GLN A 77 -15.89 -7.11 6.37
N ASP A 78 -16.04 -6.32 7.44
CA ASP A 78 -16.91 -6.66 8.57
C ASP A 78 -18.36 -6.88 8.13
N TYR A 79 -18.85 -6.06 7.20
CA TYR A 79 -20.18 -6.23 6.63
C TYR A 79 -20.33 -7.54 5.83
N ALA A 80 -19.33 -7.90 5.03
CA ALA A 80 -19.33 -9.15 4.28
C ALA A 80 -19.34 -10.38 5.21
N ASP A 81 -18.53 -10.33 6.27
CA ASP A 81 -18.47 -11.40 7.27
C ASP A 81 -19.80 -11.56 8.02
N LEU A 82 -20.46 -10.44 8.36
CA LEU A 82 -21.78 -10.46 8.99
C LEU A 82 -22.84 -11.08 8.05
N MET A 83 -22.83 -10.71 6.78
CA MET A 83 -23.76 -11.27 5.79
C MET A 83 -23.58 -12.79 5.63
N LEU A 84 -22.34 -13.28 5.64
CA LEU A 84 -22.05 -14.71 5.58
C LEU A 84 -22.58 -15.43 6.83
N TYR A 85 -22.34 -14.86 8.01
CA TYR A 85 -22.86 -15.41 9.26
C TYR A 85 -24.39 -15.51 9.28
N VAL A 86 -25.08 -14.47 8.81
CA VAL A 86 -26.55 -14.48 8.70
C VAL A 86 -27.02 -15.59 7.78
N ALA A 87 -26.41 -15.74 6.60
CA ALA A 87 -26.77 -16.80 5.65
C ALA A 87 -26.59 -18.21 6.24
N GLU A 88 -25.52 -18.45 7.01
CA GLU A 88 -25.31 -19.73 7.69
C GLU A 88 -26.37 -20.02 8.76
N VAL A 89 -26.76 -18.99 9.52
CA VAL A 89 -27.81 -19.12 10.55
C VAL A 89 -29.17 -19.41 9.93
N GLU A 90 -29.52 -18.71 8.84
CA GLU A 90 -30.76 -18.94 8.09
C GLU A 90 -30.80 -20.38 7.54
N GLN A 91 -29.73 -20.85 6.91
CA GLN A 91 -29.64 -22.22 6.41
C GLN A 91 -29.84 -23.28 7.51
N LYS A 92 -29.19 -23.11 8.67
CA LYS A 92 -29.37 -24.02 9.82
C LYS A 92 -30.79 -24.00 10.36
N THR A 93 -31.42 -22.83 10.34
CA THR A 93 -32.80 -22.66 10.79
C THR A 93 -33.77 -23.37 9.86
N GLU A 94 -33.61 -23.22 8.55
CA GLU A 94 -34.42 -23.93 7.55
C GLU A 94 -34.26 -25.45 7.66
N GLN A 95 -33.03 -25.94 7.82
CA GLN A 95 -32.77 -27.36 8.00
C GLN A 95 -33.47 -27.91 9.26
N THR A 96 -33.37 -27.18 10.38
CA THR A 96 -34.04 -27.57 11.64
C THR A 96 -35.56 -27.61 11.47
N GLN A 97 -36.15 -26.66 10.73
CA GLN A 97 -37.58 -26.66 10.45
C GLN A 97 -38.01 -27.87 9.61
N GLN A 98 -37.22 -28.24 8.59
CA GLN A 98 -37.48 -29.42 7.77
C GLN A 98 -37.38 -30.71 8.59
N ASP A 99 -36.34 -30.83 9.43
CA ASP A 99 -36.17 -32.00 10.30
C ASP A 99 -37.34 -32.14 11.28
N ASN A 100 -37.78 -31.03 11.89
CA ASN A 100 -38.95 -31.03 12.76
C ASN A 100 -40.24 -31.43 12.02
N ALA A 101 -40.44 -30.93 10.81
CA ALA A 101 -41.60 -31.30 10.00
C ALA A 101 -41.58 -32.81 9.64
N ASN A 102 -40.43 -33.34 9.27
CA ASN A 102 -40.24 -34.77 8.99
C ASN A 102 -40.52 -35.63 10.23
N LEU A 103 -40.04 -35.20 11.40
CA LEU A 103 -40.33 -35.88 12.66
C LEU A 103 -41.83 -35.90 12.97
N LEU A 104 -42.52 -34.77 12.85
CA LEU A 104 -43.97 -34.68 13.05
C LEU A 104 -44.75 -35.59 12.11
N LEU A 105 -44.37 -35.63 10.83
CA LEU A 105 -44.95 -36.54 9.85
C LEU A 105 -44.75 -38.00 10.25
N SER A 106 -43.52 -38.38 10.64
CA SER A 106 -43.22 -39.75 11.06
C SER A 106 -44.00 -40.19 12.32
N LEU A 107 -44.20 -39.29 13.28
CA LEU A 107 -44.99 -39.57 14.49
C LEU A 107 -46.48 -39.72 14.18
N ALA A 108 -46.99 -38.92 13.25
CA ALA A 108 -48.37 -39.03 12.78
C ALA A 108 -48.60 -40.34 12.00
N GLU A 109 -47.67 -40.74 11.12
CA GLU A 109 -47.72 -42.01 10.40
C GLU A 109 -47.63 -43.22 11.34
N ALA A 110 -46.83 -43.14 12.40
CA ALA A 110 -46.73 -44.16 13.43
C ALA A 110 -47.95 -44.23 14.35
N GLY A 111 -48.92 -43.30 14.22
CA GLY A 111 -50.15 -43.26 15.03
C GLY A 111 -49.92 -42.89 16.49
N VAL A 112 -48.82 -42.19 16.80
CA VAL A 112 -48.44 -41.77 18.15
C VAL A 112 -49.08 -40.42 18.53
N LEU A 113 -49.50 -39.64 17.53
CA LEU A 113 -50.18 -38.35 17.65
C LEU A 113 -51.70 -38.46 17.51
#